data_AF-A0AAW2SGY1-F1
#
_entry.id   AF-A0AAW2SGY1-F1
#
_cell.length_a   1.000
_cell.length_b   1.000
_cell.length_c   1.000
_cell.angle_alpha   90.00
_cell.angle_beta   90.00
_cell.angle_gamma   90.00
#
_symmetry.space_group_name_H-M   'P 1'
#
loop_
_entity.id
_entity.type
_entity.pdbx_description
1 polymer ?
#
loop_
_entity_poly.entity_id
_entity_poly.type
_entity_poly.pdbx_seq_one_letter_code
_entity_poly.pdbx_strand_id
1 'polypeptide(L)'
;MDEVVVDPAITIKAIGHQWYWTYEYSDYNSGDEQSLTFDSYTIPEDDPELGQSRLLEVDNRVVVPEKTHLRIIVTPADVPHSWAVPSLGVKCDAVPGRLNQTSISVQREGVYYGQCSEICGTNHAFMRAPGNIGRLLSPLWLSRTTQGASHPRSKLLQRAAGAVWSRGARQ
;
A
#
# COMPACT_ATOMS: atom_id res chain seq x y z
N MET A 1 0.61 -5.43 -26.26
CA MET A 1 1.73 -6.24 -25.75
C MET A 1 1.34 -6.55 -24.33
N ASP A 2 0.67 -7.68 -24.14
CA ASP A 2 0.17 -8.09 -22.84
C ASP A 2 1.40 -8.46 -22.01
N GLU A 3 1.75 -7.58 -21.08
CA GLU A 3 2.82 -7.83 -20.13
C GLU A 3 2.46 -9.15 -19.43
N VAL A 4 3.30 -10.17 -19.61
CA VAL A 4 3.11 -11.49 -18.99
C VAL A 4 3.26 -11.27 -17.49
N VAL A 5 2.15 -10.98 -16.83
CA VAL A 5 2.10 -10.92 -15.38
C VAL A 5 2.21 -12.35 -14.91
N VAL A 6 3.42 -12.72 -14.46
CA VAL A 6 3.68 -13.91 -13.64
C VAL A 6 2.55 -14.01 -12.61
N ASP A 7 1.92 -15.17 -12.51
CA ASP A 7 0.74 -15.42 -11.66
C ASP A 7 0.90 -14.74 -10.29
N PRO A 8 0.23 -13.60 -10.05
CA PRO A 8 0.50 -12.81 -8.87
C PRO A 8 -0.19 -13.45 -7.68
N ALA A 9 0.54 -13.62 -6.58
CA ALA A 9 -0.06 -14.20 -5.38
C ALA A 9 -1.04 -13.23 -4.71
N ILE A 10 -0.86 -11.92 -4.92
CA ILE A 10 -1.72 -10.86 -4.38
C ILE A 10 -1.88 -9.73 -5.40
N THR A 11 -3.13 -9.29 -5.54
CA THR A 11 -3.58 -8.12 -6.29
C THR A 11 -4.07 -7.05 -5.33
N ILE A 12 -3.43 -5.88 -5.40
CA ILE A 12 -3.80 -4.69 -4.63
C ILE A 12 -4.20 -3.60 -5.61
N LYS A 13 -5.36 -2.98 -5.38
CA LYS A 13 -5.81 -1.83 -6.15
C LYS A 13 -5.47 -0.55 -5.38
N ALA A 14 -4.74 0.35 -6.01
CA ALA A 14 -4.37 1.66 -5.51
C ALA A 14 -5.21 2.73 -6.24
N ILE A 15 -6.06 3.43 -5.49
CA ILE A 15 -6.98 4.43 -6.00
C ILE A 15 -6.52 5.82 -5.53
N GLY A 16 -6.19 6.70 -6.48
CA GLY A 16 -5.74 8.06 -6.18
C GLY A 16 -6.91 9.04 -6.06
N HIS A 17 -6.96 9.79 -4.95
CA HIS A 17 -7.91 10.86 -4.68
C HIS A 17 -7.16 12.15 -4.33
N GLN A 18 -7.76 13.32 -4.52
CA GLN A 18 -7.26 14.58 -3.96
C GLN A 18 -7.50 14.59 -2.44
N TRP A 19 -6.51 14.46 -1.56
CA TRP A 19 -5.07 14.28 -1.70
C TRP A 19 -4.59 13.11 -0.83
N TYR A 20 -5.12 11.92 -1.12
CA TYR A 20 -4.87 10.69 -0.38
C TYR A 20 -5.00 9.47 -1.32
N TRP A 21 -4.63 8.30 -0.82
CA TRP A 21 -4.80 7.06 -1.58
C TRP A 21 -5.66 6.07 -0.81
N THR A 22 -6.54 5.39 -1.53
CA THR A 22 -7.30 4.25 -1.01
C THR A 22 -6.69 2.97 -1.55
N TYR A 23 -6.48 1.99 -0.68
CA TYR A 23 -5.98 0.67 -1.05
C TYR A 23 -7.03 -0.39 -0.80
N GLU A 24 -7.26 -1.22 -1.79
CA GLU A 24 -8.18 -2.36 -1.74
C GLU A 24 -7.41 -3.65 -2.01
N TYR A 25 -7.51 -4.60 -1.08
CA TYR A 25 -6.94 -5.94 -1.20
C TYR A 25 -8.01 -6.89 -1.73
N SER A 26 -8.14 -6.93 -3.06
CA SER A 26 -9.22 -7.62 -3.76
C SER A 26 -9.23 -9.15 -3.57
N ASP A 27 -8.09 -9.77 -3.28
CA ASP A 27 -7.96 -11.23 -3.20
C ASP A 27 -8.41 -11.85 -1.86
N TYR A 28 -8.68 -11.02 -0.85
CA TYR A 28 -9.01 -11.47 0.51
C TYR A 28 -10.50 -11.40 0.85
N ASN A 29 -11.37 -11.68 -0.13
CA ASN A 29 -12.78 -11.94 0.12
C ASN A 29 -12.94 -13.32 0.77
N SER A 30 -12.93 -13.35 2.10
CA SER A 30 -13.11 -14.56 2.90
C SER A 30 -14.59 -14.64 3.32
N GLY A 31 -15.47 -15.14 2.45
CA GLY A 31 -16.92 -15.20 2.73
C GLY A 31 -17.63 -13.84 2.58
N ASP A 32 -18.84 -13.70 3.15
CA ASP A 32 -19.73 -12.50 3.14
C ASP A 32 -19.09 -11.20 3.70
N GLU A 33 -17.79 -11.20 3.99
CA GLU A 33 -17.04 -10.05 4.47
C GLU A 33 -16.45 -9.26 3.29
N GLN A 34 -16.69 -7.94 3.30
CA GLN A 34 -16.21 -6.99 2.29
C GLN A 34 -14.69 -7.03 2.10
N SER A 35 -14.24 -6.73 0.88
CA SER A 35 -12.82 -6.56 0.53
C SER A 35 -12.13 -5.61 1.51
N LEU A 36 -10.93 -6.00 1.97
CA LEU A 36 -10.17 -5.17 2.91
C LEU A 36 -9.74 -3.89 2.22
N THR A 37 -10.41 -2.79 2.60
CA THR A 37 -10.23 -1.46 2.00
C THR A 37 -9.91 -0.43 3.08
N PHE A 38 -8.95 0.45 2.83
CA PHE A 38 -8.61 1.55 3.72
C PHE A 38 -8.02 2.75 2.99
N ASP A 39 -8.16 3.91 3.62
CA ASP A 39 -7.56 5.16 3.17
C ASP A 39 -6.23 5.40 3.87
N SER A 40 -5.32 6.05 3.15
CA SER A 40 -3.99 6.38 3.62
C SER A 40 -3.70 7.86 3.37
N TYR A 41 -3.58 8.59 4.47
CA TYR A 41 -3.35 10.03 4.55
C TYR A 41 -1.94 10.31 5.05
N THR A 42 -1.35 11.41 4.58
CA THR A 42 -0.07 11.90 5.09
C THR A 42 -0.25 12.45 6.50
N ILE A 43 0.65 12.11 7.42
CA ILE A 43 0.64 12.66 8.79
C ILE A 43 1.11 14.13 8.73
N PRO A 44 0.33 15.08 9.30
CA PRO A 44 0.73 16.49 9.36
C PRO A 44 2.04 16.72 10.12
N GLU A 45 2.74 17.82 9.81
CA GLU A 45 4.03 18.18 10.42
C GLU A 45 3.94 18.58 11.91
N ASP A 46 2.75 18.83 12.42
CA ASP A 46 2.54 19.33 13.78
C ASP A 46 2.49 18.22 14.85
N ASP A 47 2.53 16.94 14.45
CA ASP A 47 2.56 15.79 15.36
C ASP A 47 3.41 14.59 14.86
N PRO A 48 4.69 14.77 14.48
CA PRO A 48 5.56 13.66 14.17
C PRO A 48 6.08 13.04 15.48
N GLU A 49 5.76 11.76 15.71
CA GLU A 49 6.41 11.02 16.79
C GLU A 49 7.93 10.96 16.56
N LEU A 50 8.72 10.92 17.64
CA LEU A 50 10.18 10.85 17.56
C LEU A 50 10.63 9.68 16.67
N GLY A 51 11.32 9.99 15.56
CA GLY A 51 11.84 9.01 14.59
C GLY A 51 11.01 8.87 13.30
N GLN A 52 9.90 9.60 13.18
CA GLN A 52 9.11 9.66 11.95
C GLN A 52 9.78 10.54 10.88
N SER A 53 9.79 10.05 9.64
CA SER A 53 10.29 10.84 8.51
C SER A 53 9.29 11.94 8.19
N ARG A 54 9.71 13.20 8.37
CA ARG A 54 8.89 14.37 8.07
C ARG A 54 8.32 14.19 6.67
N LEU A 55 7.02 14.47 6.54
CA LEU A 55 6.30 14.51 5.28
C LEU A 55 6.13 13.11 4.61
N LEU A 56 7.03 12.16 4.75
CA LEU A 56 6.93 10.83 4.13
C LEU A 56 6.03 9.85 4.88
N GLU A 57 5.66 10.14 6.12
CA GLU A 57 4.86 9.25 6.95
C GLU A 57 3.37 9.33 6.69
N VAL A 58 2.71 8.19 6.86
CA VAL A 58 1.27 8.00 6.60
C VAL A 58 0.61 7.27 7.76
N ASP A 59 -0.69 7.48 7.92
CA ASP A 59 -1.47 6.90 9.01
C ASP A 59 -1.66 5.37 8.86
N ASN A 60 -2.00 4.91 7.66
CA ASN A 60 -2.21 3.50 7.31
C ASN A 60 -1.27 3.11 6.18
N ARG A 61 -0.45 2.08 6.41
CA ARG A 61 0.57 1.63 5.45
C ARG A 61 0.10 0.42 4.67
N VAL A 62 0.57 0.30 3.43
CA VAL A 62 0.38 -0.90 2.62
C VAL A 62 1.35 -1.97 3.12
N VAL A 63 0.83 -3.16 3.39
CA VAL A 63 1.59 -4.30 3.91
C VAL A 63 1.54 -5.42 2.89
N VAL A 64 2.72 -5.92 2.53
CA VAL A 64 2.87 -6.95 1.51
C VAL A 64 3.85 -8.01 2.00
N PRO A 65 3.75 -9.27 1.53
CA PRO A 65 4.70 -10.33 1.87
C PRO A 65 6.02 -10.17 1.10
N GLU A 66 7.11 -10.70 1.67
CA GLU A 66 8.40 -10.73 0.99
C GLU A 66 8.46 -11.83 -0.07
N LYS A 67 9.38 -11.69 -1.02
CA LYS A 67 9.74 -12.69 -2.05
C LYS A 67 8.55 -13.24 -2.85
N THR A 68 7.52 -12.42 -2.98
CA THR A 68 6.26 -12.77 -3.63
C THR A 68 6.01 -11.80 -4.77
N HIS A 69 5.46 -12.29 -5.88
CA HIS A 69 5.02 -11.46 -6.99
C HIS A 69 3.65 -10.82 -6.66
N LEU A 70 3.60 -9.50 -6.74
CA LEU A 70 2.41 -8.70 -6.43
C LEU A 70 1.98 -7.96 -7.69
N ARG A 71 0.68 -7.94 -7.95
CA ARG A 71 0.06 -7.10 -8.98
C ARG A 71 -0.52 -5.86 -8.31
N ILE A 72 -0.11 -4.68 -8.74
CA ILE A 72 -0.68 -3.41 -8.33
C ILE A 72 -1.50 -2.86 -9.49
N ILE A 73 -2.80 -2.62 -9.26
CA ILE A 73 -3.69 -1.96 -10.22
C ILE A 73 -3.85 -0.50 -9.78
N VAL A 74 -3.46 0.44 -10.62
CA VAL A 74 -3.45 1.88 -10.32
C VAL A 74 -4.51 2.59 -11.16
N THR A 75 -5.38 3.35 -10.48
CA THR A 75 -6.42 4.15 -11.11
C THR A 75 -6.70 5.40 -10.27
N PRO A 76 -7.13 6.52 -10.85
CA PRO A 76 -7.60 7.66 -10.07
C PRO A 76 -9.12 7.59 -9.90
N ALA A 77 -9.63 8.28 -8.89
CA ALA A 77 -11.05 8.56 -8.72
C ALA A 77 -11.44 9.94 -9.26
N ASP A 78 -10.48 10.88 -9.38
CA ASP A 78 -10.72 12.26 -9.77
C ASP A 78 -9.78 12.76 -10.89
N VAL A 79 -8.60 13.28 -10.52
CA VAL A 79 -7.60 13.84 -11.44
C VAL A 79 -6.49 12.83 -11.68
N PRO A 80 -5.63 13.05 -12.70
CA PRO A 80 -4.44 12.24 -12.86
C PRO A 80 -3.56 12.27 -11.62
N HIS A 81 -3.07 11.09 -11.23
CA HIS A 81 -2.04 10.91 -10.20
C HIS A 81 -0.95 10.02 -10.77
N SER A 82 0.13 9.82 -10.03
CA SER A 82 1.12 8.80 -10.36
C SER A 82 1.56 8.08 -9.10
N TRP A 83 1.32 6.78 -9.03
CA TRP A 83 1.80 5.94 -7.95
C TRP A 83 3.26 5.57 -8.20
N ALA A 84 4.17 6.08 -7.39
CA ALA A 84 5.60 5.85 -7.56
C ALA A 84 6.29 5.47 -6.24
N VAL A 85 7.11 4.41 -6.31
CA VAL A 85 7.97 3.93 -5.21
C VAL A 85 9.38 3.76 -5.77
N PRO A 86 10.24 4.80 -5.71
CA PRO A 86 11.53 4.80 -6.39
C PRO A 86 12.46 3.67 -5.98
N SER A 87 12.44 3.28 -4.70
CA SER A 87 13.26 2.20 -4.16
C SER A 87 12.86 0.80 -4.65
N LEU A 88 11.64 0.65 -5.19
CA LEU A 88 11.19 -0.55 -5.91
C LEU A 88 11.28 -0.38 -7.44
N GLY A 89 11.76 0.77 -7.93
CA GLY A 89 11.89 1.06 -9.36
C GLY A 89 10.55 1.16 -10.09
N VAL A 90 9.45 1.42 -9.39
CA VAL A 90 8.10 1.45 -9.96
C VAL A 90 7.56 2.87 -10.02
N LYS A 91 7.02 3.24 -11.18
CA LYS A 91 6.19 4.42 -11.40
C LYS A 91 5.06 4.00 -12.35
N CYS A 92 3.83 4.25 -11.94
CA CYS A 92 2.64 3.91 -12.71
C CYS A 92 1.63 5.05 -12.61
N ASP A 93 1.28 5.64 -13.75
CA ASP A 93 0.35 6.76 -13.79
C ASP A 93 -1.09 6.26 -13.56
N ALA A 94 -1.84 7.01 -12.77
CA ALA A 94 -3.26 6.82 -12.55
C ALA A 94 -4.00 7.76 -13.50
N VAL A 95 -4.54 7.23 -14.60
CA VAL A 95 -5.24 8.02 -15.62
C VAL A 95 -6.75 7.74 -15.57
N PRO A 96 -7.61 8.77 -15.48
CA PRO A 96 -9.06 8.54 -15.43
C PRO A 96 -9.56 7.74 -16.63
N GLY A 97 -10.43 6.75 -16.36
CA GLY A 97 -10.95 5.85 -17.39
C GLY A 97 -10.01 4.71 -17.81
N ARG A 98 -8.84 4.56 -17.17
CA ARG A 98 -7.90 3.45 -17.40
C ARG A 98 -7.53 2.74 -16.09
N LEU A 99 -7.50 1.41 -16.12
CA LEU A 99 -6.89 0.60 -15.09
C LEU A 99 -5.48 0.22 -15.54
N ASN A 100 -4.46 0.91 -15.05
CA ASN A 100 -3.08 0.52 -15.29
C ASN A 100 -2.67 -0.57 -14.30
N GLN A 101 -1.81 -1.48 -14.73
CA GLN A 101 -1.25 -2.51 -13.86
C GLN A 101 0.27 -2.45 -13.89
N THR A 102 0.89 -2.80 -12.77
CA THR A 102 2.33 -3.00 -12.65
C THR A 102 2.59 -4.18 -11.73
N SER A 103 3.65 -4.93 -12.01
CA SER A 103 4.08 -6.04 -11.15
C SER A 103 5.27 -5.61 -10.29
N ILE A 104 5.26 -5.94 -9.01
CA ILE A 104 6.38 -5.68 -8.10
C ILE A 104 6.75 -6.97 -7.35
N SER A 105 8.02 -7.09 -6.97
CA SER A 105 8.47 -8.12 -6.02
C SER A 105 9.37 -7.46 -4.99
N VAL A 106 9.15 -7.75 -3.71
CA VAL A 106 9.94 -7.16 -2.63
C VAL A 106 10.89 -8.20 -2.05
N GLN A 107 12.19 -8.00 -2.25
CA GLN A 107 13.21 -9.01 -1.95
C GLN A 107 13.75 -8.97 -0.52
N ARG A 108 13.55 -7.86 0.19
CA ARG A 108 14.10 -7.64 1.54
C ARG A 108 13.07 -6.97 2.42
N GLU A 109 13.00 -7.37 3.68
CA GLU A 109 12.15 -6.70 4.67
C GLU A 109 12.57 -5.24 4.87
N GLY A 110 11.59 -4.35 5.00
CA GLY A 110 11.83 -2.92 5.11
C GLY A 110 10.57 -2.07 4.97
N VAL A 111 10.79 -0.75 5.03
CA VAL A 111 9.80 0.28 4.68
C VAL A 111 10.32 0.99 3.43
N TYR A 112 9.53 0.96 2.39
CA TYR A 112 9.79 1.64 1.13
C TYR A 112 8.88 2.85 1.09
N TYR A 113 9.39 4.02 0.73
CA TYR A 113 8.62 5.26 0.66
C TYR A 113 8.30 5.60 -0.81
N GLY A 114 7.14 6.22 -1.03
CA GLY A 114 6.70 6.68 -2.34
C GLY A 114 6.16 8.11 -2.31
N GLN A 115 5.94 8.68 -3.49
CA GLN A 115 5.38 10.03 -3.66
C GLN A 115 4.54 10.10 -4.93
N CYS A 116 3.53 10.99 -4.97
CA CYS A 116 2.80 11.22 -6.21
C CYS A 116 3.75 11.94 -7.18
N SER A 117 3.92 11.40 -8.38
CA SER A 117 4.88 11.93 -9.37
C SER A 117 4.20 12.55 -10.60
N GLU A 118 2.95 12.97 -10.46
CA GLU A 118 2.13 13.63 -11.49
C GLU A 118 1.31 14.76 -10.85
N ILE A 119 1.23 15.92 -11.51
CA ILE A 119 0.64 17.11 -10.92
C ILE A 119 -0.88 16.95 -10.72
N CYS A 120 -1.30 16.93 -9.45
CA CYS A 120 -2.69 16.62 -9.06
C CYS A 120 -3.41 17.77 -8.32
N GLY A 121 -2.93 19.01 -8.48
CA GLY A 121 -3.56 20.22 -7.92
C GLY A 121 -2.79 20.86 -6.76
N THR A 122 -3.45 21.73 -5.99
CA THR A 122 -2.82 22.65 -5.03
C THR A 122 -1.98 21.97 -3.95
N ASN A 123 -2.44 20.83 -3.43
CA ASN A 123 -1.67 20.07 -2.44
C ASN A 123 -0.90 18.90 -3.07
N HIS A 124 -0.54 18.96 -4.36
CA HIS A 124 0.29 17.94 -5.00
C HIS A 124 1.57 17.61 -4.20
N ALA A 125 2.23 18.63 -3.66
CA ALA A 125 3.44 18.47 -2.82
C ALA A 125 3.18 17.77 -1.47
N PHE A 126 1.93 17.80 -0.99
CA PHE A 126 1.50 17.15 0.26
C PHE A 126 0.78 15.82 0.00
N MET A 127 0.33 15.58 -1.23
CA MET A 127 -0.14 14.30 -1.73
C MET A 127 1.06 13.41 -2.06
N ARG A 128 1.82 13.07 -1.04
CA ARG A 128 2.81 12.02 -1.21
C ARG A 128 2.06 10.70 -1.26
N ALA A 129 2.25 9.96 -2.35
CA ALA A 129 1.74 8.62 -2.46
C ALA A 129 2.16 7.87 -1.20
N PRO A 130 1.24 7.23 -0.49
CA PRO A 130 1.57 6.17 0.43
C PRO A 130 2.07 4.97 -0.37
N GLY A 131 3.08 5.16 -1.20
CA GLY A 131 4.04 4.13 -1.50
C GLY A 131 4.91 3.82 -0.30
N ASN A 132 4.48 4.17 0.93
CA ASN A 132 4.78 3.43 2.16
C ASN A 132 4.28 1.99 2.03
N ILE A 133 4.98 1.21 1.20
CA ILE A 133 5.00 -0.24 1.34
C ILE A 133 5.84 -0.48 2.60
N GLY A 134 5.16 -0.54 3.73
CA GLY A 134 5.72 -0.02 4.97
C GLY A 134 5.49 -0.89 6.19
N ARG A 135 5.55 -2.21 6.04
CA ARG A 135 6.29 -3.13 6.93
C ARG A 135 6.09 -4.55 6.41
N LEU A 136 7.16 -5.18 5.92
CA LEU A 136 7.15 -6.61 5.63
C LEU A 136 7.00 -7.39 6.93
N LEU A 137 6.10 -8.36 6.90
CA LEU A 137 5.80 -9.22 8.03
C LEU A 137 6.78 -10.39 8.01
N SER A 138 7.73 -10.41 8.94
CA SER A 138 8.28 -11.70 9.37
C SER A 138 7.22 -12.44 10.21
N PRO A 139 7.15 -13.78 10.16
CA PRO A 139 6.23 -14.57 10.97
C PRO A 139 6.34 -14.27 12.48
N LEU A 140 7.52 -13.91 12.96
CA LEU A 140 7.78 -13.55 14.36
C LEU A 140 7.09 -12.25 14.81
N TRP A 141 6.85 -11.31 13.89
CA TRP A 141 6.32 -10.00 14.22
C TRP A 141 4.79 -9.99 14.44
N LEU A 142 4.06 -10.82 13.69
CA LEU A 142 2.62 -11.06 13.89
C LEU A 142 2.33 -11.55 15.32
N SER A 143 3.11 -12.53 15.80
CA SER A 143 2.96 -13.09 17.15
C SER A 143 3.25 -12.10 18.28
N ARG A 144 4.06 -11.05 18.03
CA ARG A 144 4.37 -10.01 19.03
C ARG A 144 3.35 -8.87 19.04
N THR A 145 2.71 -8.57 17.92
CA THR A 145 1.73 -7.49 17.83
C THR A 145 0.34 -7.91 18.30
N THR A 146 -0.02 -9.20 18.22
CA THR A 146 -1.27 -9.72 18.81
C THR A 146 -1.29 -9.68 20.34
N GLN A 147 -0.13 -9.54 21.00
CA GLN A 147 -0.02 -9.54 22.47
C GLN A 147 0.02 -8.14 23.12
N GLY A 148 0.05 -7.04 22.35
CA GLY A 148 0.29 -5.69 22.91
C GLY A 148 -0.46 -4.52 22.27
N ALA A 149 -1.48 -4.77 21.44
CA ALA A 149 -2.13 -3.77 20.61
C ALA A 149 -3.35 -3.10 21.28
N SER A 150 -3.17 -1.98 21.98
CA SER A 150 -4.27 -1.15 22.52
C SER A 150 -4.72 -0.02 21.58
N HIS A 151 -3.94 0.28 20.52
CA HIS A 151 -4.20 1.41 19.61
C HIS A 151 -5.04 1.03 18.38
N PRO A 152 -6.02 1.84 17.95
CA PRO A 152 -6.91 1.52 16.82
C PRO A 152 -6.16 1.29 15.48
N ARG A 153 -5.04 1.98 15.24
CA ARG A 153 -4.15 1.80 14.06
C ARG A 153 -3.60 0.36 13.92
N SER A 154 -3.46 -0.36 15.03
CA SER A 154 -2.89 -1.73 15.04
C SER A 154 -3.87 -2.81 14.56
N LYS A 155 -5.18 -2.57 14.64
CA LYS A 155 -6.20 -3.58 14.29
C LYS A 155 -6.33 -3.80 12.78
N LEU A 156 -6.25 -2.74 11.98
CA LEU A 156 -6.31 -2.83 10.52
C LEU A 156 -5.06 -3.52 9.96
N LEU A 157 -3.88 -3.14 10.49
CA LEU A 157 -2.61 -3.80 10.18
C LEU A 157 -2.64 -5.28 10.59
N GLN A 158 -3.22 -5.63 11.74
CA GLN A 158 -3.40 -7.04 12.16
C GLN A 158 -4.32 -7.83 11.22
N ARG A 159 -5.43 -7.23 10.76
CA ARG A 159 -6.35 -7.86 9.80
C ARG A 159 -5.70 -8.05 8.44
N ALA A 160 -5.05 -7.01 7.92
CA ALA A 160 -4.29 -7.08 6.66
C ALA A 160 -3.16 -8.11 6.76
N ALA A 161 -2.42 -8.13 7.87
CA ALA A 161 -1.34 -9.07 8.11
C ALA A 161 -1.82 -10.53 8.22
N GLY A 162 -2.91 -10.77 8.96
CA GLY A 162 -3.52 -12.09 9.09
C GLY A 162 -4.07 -12.60 7.75
N ALA A 163 -4.74 -11.73 6.99
CA ALA A 163 -5.22 -12.03 5.65
C ALA A 163 -4.04 -12.41 4.72
N VAL A 164 -3.04 -11.53 4.62
CA VAL A 164 -1.85 -11.70 3.77
C VAL A 164 -1.08 -12.98 4.07
N TRP A 165 -0.88 -13.31 5.34
CA TRP A 165 -0.19 -14.51 5.77
C TRP A 165 -0.92 -15.80 5.35
N SER A 166 -2.24 -15.84 5.50
CA SER A 166 -3.04 -17.03 5.22
C SER A 166 -2.95 -17.52 3.76
N ARG A 167 -2.63 -16.63 2.81
CA ARG A 167 -2.39 -17.01 1.40
C ARG A 167 -0.90 -17.13 1.07
N GLY A 168 -0.05 -16.23 1.55
CA GLY A 168 1.40 -16.25 1.26
C GLY A 168 2.12 -17.50 1.79
N ALA A 169 1.64 -18.12 2.87
CA ALA A 169 2.22 -19.34 3.42
C ALA A 169 1.80 -20.64 2.70
N ARG A 170 0.93 -20.57 1.68
CA ARG A 170 0.41 -21.73 0.93
C ARG A 170 1.10 -21.98 -0.41
N GLN A 171 2.16 -21.23 -0.74
CA GLN A 171 2.97 -21.39 -1.95
C GLN A 171 4.42 -21.70 -1.61
#